data_AF-A0A3D3UEI2-F1
#
_entry.id   AF-A0A3D3UEI2-F1
#
_cell.length_a   1.000
_cell.length_b   1.000
_cell.length_c   1.000
_cell.angle_alpha   90.00
_cell.angle_beta   90.00
_cell.angle_gamma   90.00
#
_symmetry.space_group_name_H-M   'P 1'
#
loop_
_entity.id
_entity.type
_entity.pdbx_description
1 polymer ?
#
loop_
_entity_poly.entity_id
_entity_poly.type
_entity_poly.pdbx_seq_one_letter_code
_entity_poly.pdbx_strand_id
1 'polypeptide(L)'
;AGNPEPRFAFGNVRIIDSAIVGEKHVRCIFADDAGSKLQGISFNSADTALGAVLLKGMRAGKLHIAGKLRPNNWRGMRKVQLHIDDVANCL
;
A
#
# COMPACT_ATOMS: atom_id res chain seq x y z
N ALA A 1 4.95 -28.95 7.62
CA ALA A 1 4.44 -27.57 7.69
C ALA A 1 5.03 -26.78 6.51
N GLY A 2 4.25 -25.96 5.79
CA GLY A 2 4.73 -25.33 4.55
C GLY A 2 3.71 -24.47 3.79
N ASN A 3 2.74 -23.86 4.49
CA ASN A 3 1.71 -23.04 3.85
C ASN A 3 1.84 -21.58 4.29
N PRO A 4 2.84 -20.83 3.78
CA PRO A 4 2.97 -19.42 4.09
C PRO A 4 1.75 -18.68 3.58
N GLU A 5 1.41 -17.61 4.28
CA GLU A 5 0.30 -16.76 3.85
C GLU A 5 0.52 -16.19 2.43
N PRO A 6 -0.51 -16.17 1.56
CA PRO A 6 -0.40 -15.63 0.22
C PRO A 6 0.00 -14.15 0.18
N ARG A 7 0.88 -13.83 -0.77
CA ARG A 7 1.20 -12.45 -1.15
C ARG A 7 0.62 -12.15 -2.53
N PHE A 8 0.15 -10.93 -2.70
CA PHE A 8 -0.39 -10.42 -3.95
C PHE A 8 0.49 -9.27 -4.42
N ALA A 9 0.69 -9.19 -5.74
CA ALA A 9 1.35 -8.08 -6.38
C ALA A 9 0.35 -7.33 -7.26
N PHE A 10 0.42 -6.01 -7.23
CA PHE A 10 -0.38 -5.11 -8.07
C PHE A 10 0.60 -4.25 -8.86
N GLY A 11 0.56 -4.38 -10.18
CA GLY A 11 1.46 -3.65 -11.07
C GLY A 11 0.85 -2.37 -11.63
N ASN A 12 1.72 -1.42 -11.99
CA ASN A 12 1.33 -0.20 -12.71
C ASN A 12 0.26 0.64 -11.99
N VAL A 13 0.35 0.72 -10.66
CA VAL A 13 -0.54 1.55 -9.85
C VAL A 13 0.12 2.87 -9.48
N ARG A 14 -0.68 3.88 -9.16
CA ARG A 14 -0.21 5.20 -8.72
C ARG A 14 -0.80 5.54 -7.36
N ILE A 15 0.00 6.20 -6.53
CA ILE A 15 -0.47 6.69 -5.23
C ILE A 15 -1.30 7.96 -5.47
N ILE A 16 -2.56 7.94 -5.06
CA ILE A 16 -3.45 9.10 -5.15
C ILE A 16 -3.63 9.82 -3.81
N ASP A 17 -3.31 9.16 -2.70
CA ASP A 17 -3.28 9.72 -1.35
C ASP A 17 -2.27 8.93 -0.49
N SER A 18 -1.54 9.64 0.38
CA SER A 18 -0.62 9.03 1.34
C SER A 18 -0.43 9.91 2.56
N ALA A 19 -0.41 9.31 3.75
CA ALA A 19 -0.19 10.04 5.00
C ALA A 19 0.46 9.15 6.07
N ILE A 20 1.20 9.78 6.97
CA ILE A 20 1.59 9.14 8.24
C ILE A 20 0.33 9.03 9.12
N VAL A 21 0.11 7.86 9.71
CA VAL A 21 -0.97 7.64 10.68
C VAL A 21 -0.40 7.07 11.98
N GLY A 22 -0.87 7.62 13.10
CA GLY A 22 -0.14 7.48 14.37
C GLY A 22 1.24 8.13 14.23
N GLU A 23 2.27 7.44 14.69
CA GLU A 23 3.65 7.96 14.61
C GLU A 23 4.47 7.37 13.48
N LYS A 24 4.27 6.08 13.13
CA LYS A 24 5.23 5.33 12.31
C LYS A 24 4.64 4.57 11.12
N HIS A 25 3.34 4.64 10.89
CA HIS A 25 2.70 3.89 9.80
C HIS A 25 2.41 4.81 8.61
N VAL A 26 2.53 4.30 7.40
CA VAL A 26 2.16 5.03 6.18
C VAL A 26 0.89 4.41 5.61
N ARG A 27 -0.20 5.17 5.57
CA ARG A 27 -1.43 4.81 4.85
C ARG A 27 -1.32 5.30 3.41
N CYS A 28 -1.77 4.50 2.46
CA CYS A 28 -1.86 4.88 1.04
C CYS A 28 -3.24 4.55 0.45
N ILE A 29 -3.61 5.28 -0.60
CA ILE A 29 -4.62 4.86 -1.56
C ILE A 29 -3.95 4.75 -2.93
N PHE A 30 -4.06 3.59 -3.54
CA PHE A 30 -3.57 3.32 -4.89
C PHE A 30 -4.73 3.34 -5.89
N ALA A 31 -4.45 3.76 -7.11
CA ALA A 31 -5.35 3.63 -8.24
C ALA A 31 -4.64 3.00 -9.45
N ASP A 32 -5.36 2.16 -10.20
CA ASP A 32 -4.93 1.69 -11.51
C ASP A 32 -5.32 2.69 -12.61
N ASP A 33 -5.05 2.34 -13.87
CA ASP A 33 -5.45 3.15 -15.03
C ASP A 33 -6.95 3.06 -15.34
N ALA A 34 -7.66 2.06 -14.82
CA ALA A 34 -9.11 1.87 -14.97
C ALA A 34 -9.94 2.63 -13.91
N GLY A 35 -9.30 3.20 -12.90
CA GLY A 35 -9.94 3.96 -11.82
C GLY A 35 -10.32 3.13 -10.58
N SER A 36 -9.97 1.83 -10.55
CA SER A 36 -10.11 0.99 -9.36
C SER A 36 -9.24 1.52 -8.24
N LYS A 37 -9.69 1.40 -6.98
CA LYS A 37 -8.96 1.91 -5.82
C LYS A 37 -8.67 0.80 -4.81
N LEU A 38 -7.46 0.81 -4.26
CA LEU A 38 -7.04 -0.09 -3.19
C LEU A 38 -6.44 0.70 -2.04
N GLN A 39 -6.94 0.49 -0.82
CA GLN A 39 -6.30 1.04 0.38
C GLN A 39 -5.13 0.17 0.79
N GLY A 40 -4.04 0.81 1.20
CA GLY A 40 -2.86 0.15 1.73
C GLY A 40 -2.41 0.76 3.05
N ILE A 41 -1.67 -0.02 3.82
CA ILE A 41 -0.92 0.43 4.99
C ILE A 41 0.41 -0.29 5.06
N SER A 42 1.47 0.47 5.31
CA SER A 42 2.78 -0.06 5.63
C SER A 42 3.06 0.27 7.10
N PHE A 43 3.28 -0.75 7.93
CA PHE A 43 3.47 -0.56 9.36
C PHE A 43 4.92 -0.27 9.71
N ASN A 44 5.17 0.71 10.59
CA ASN A 44 6.51 1.04 11.09
C ASN A 44 7.48 1.37 9.96
N SER A 45 7.00 2.05 8.93
CA SER A 45 7.75 2.34 7.71
C SER A 45 8.02 3.82 7.48
N ALA A 46 7.43 4.73 8.26
CA ALA A 46 7.58 6.18 8.04
C ALA A 46 9.04 6.62 7.85
N ASP A 47 9.95 6.07 8.67
CA ASP A 47 11.39 6.38 8.66
C ASP A 47 12.24 5.36 7.87
N THR A 48 11.65 4.70 6.88
CA THR A 48 12.33 3.69 6.05
C THR A 48 12.37 4.09 4.58
N ALA A 49 13.21 3.42 3.77
CA ALA A 49 13.24 3.62 2.32
C ALA A 49 11.87 3.36 1.67
N LEU A 50 11.15 2.33 2.15
CA LEU A 50 9.78 2.03 1.73
C LEU A 50 8.83 3.20 2.03
N GLY A 51 8.83 3.70 3.26
CA GLY A 51 8.02 4.87 3.64
C GLY A 51 8.37 6.11 2.83
N ALA A 52 9.66 6.35 2.58
CA ALA A 52 10.11 7.47 1.76
C ALA A 52 9.56 7.40 0.33
N VAL A 53 9.47 6.22 -0.28
CA VAL A 53 8.81 6.05 -1.59
C VAL A 53 7.31 6.30 -1.49
N LEU A 54 6.64 5.71 -0.50
CA LEU A 54 5.20 5.84 -0.31
C LEU A 54 4.77 7.30 -0.03
N LEU A 55 5.55 8.03 0.76
CA LEU A 55 5.30 9.42 1.15
C LEU A 55 5.60 10.44 0.05
N LYS A 56 6.25 10.04 -1.06
CA LYS A 56 6.28 10.88 -2.27
C LYS A 56 4.87 11.09 -2.84
N GLY A 57 3.91 10.23 -2.49
CA GLY A 57 2.52 10.33 -2.94
C GLY A 57 2.45 10.32 -4.47
N MET A 58 1.69 11.24 -5.04
CA MET A 58 1.56 11.40 -6.50
C MET A 58 2.89 11.61 -7.23
N ARG A 59 3.94 12.09 -6.55
CA ARG A 59 5.28 12.29 -7.14
C ARG A 59 6.09 10.99 -7.25
N ALA A 60 5.60 9.87 -6.70
CA ALA A 60 6.26 8.58 -6.83
C ALA A 60 6.20 8.01 -8.26
N GLY A 61 5.29 8.50 -9.09
CA GLY A 61 5.02 7.94 -10.41
C GLY A 61 4.22 6.63 -10.32
N LYS A 62 4.40 5.75 -11.31
CA LYS A 62 3.81 4.40 -11.31
C LYS A 62 4.71 3.45 -10.52
N LEU A 63 4.08 2.57 -9.74
CA LEU A 63 4.71 1.60 -8.88
C LEU A 63 4.15 0.20 -9.14
N HIS A 64 4.99 -0.80 -8.88
CA HIS A 64 4.57 -2.15 -8.50
C HIS A 64 4.55 -2.23 -6.99
N ILE A 65 3.49 -2.80 -6.40
CA ILE A 65 3.36 -2.96 -4.96
C ILE A 65 3.06 -4.43 -4.62
N ALA A 66 3.59 -4.91 -3.51
CA ALA A 66 3.35 -6.27 -3.04
C ALA A 66 3.01 -6.31 -1.56
N GLY A 67 2.18 -7.27 -1.16
CA GLY A 67 1.79 -7.41 0.22
C GLY A 67 0.68 -8.44 0.45
N LYS A 68 0.04 -8.33 1.61
CA LYS A 68 -0.98 -9.26 2.07
C LYS A 68 -2.33 -8.57 2.20
N LEU A 69 -3.39 -9.20 1.70
CA LEU A 69 -4.73 -8.66 1.82
C LEU A 69 -5.33 -9.01 3.19
N ARG A 70 -5.87 -7.99 3.87
CA ARG A 70 -6.54 -8.13 5.16
C ARG A 70 -7.93 -7.53 5.12
N PRO A 71 -8.91 -8.12 5.82
CA PRO A 71 -10.14 -7.42 6.13
C PRO A 71 -9.80 -6.28 7.11
N ASN A 72 -10.20 -5.06 6.77
CA ASN A 72 -10.20 -3.93 7.66
C ASN A 72 -11.66 -3.57 7.99
N ASN A 73 -12.01 -3.63 9.26
CA ASN A 73 -13.30 -3.21 9.78
C ASN A 73 -13.13 -1.89 10.54
N TRP A 74 -13.53 -0.80 9.90
CA TRP A 74 -13.46 0.53 10.50
C TRP A 74 -14.80 1.23 10.38
N ARG A 75 -15.32 1.70 11.53
CA ARG A 75 -16.63 2.39 11.63
C ARG A 75 -17.79 1.63 10.95
N GLY A 76 -17.83 0.31 11.14
CA GLY A 76 -18.89 -0.54 10.56
C GLY A 76 -18.75 -0.82 9.07
N MET A 77 -17.74 -0.26 8.39
CA MET A 77 -17.44 -0.60 6.99
C MET A 77 -16.34 -1.65 6.93
N ARG A 78 -16.65 -2.78 6.28
CA ARG A 78 -15.69 -3.82 5.93
C ARG A 78 -15.10 -3.54 4.56
N LYS A 79 -13.79 -3.28 4.51
CA LYS A 79 -13.05 -3.13 3.25
C LYS A 79 -11.83 -4.04 3.25
N VAL A 80 -11.35 -4.36 2.05
CA VAL A 80 -10.05 -5.01 1.91
C VAL A 80 -8.97 -3.92 2.00
N GLN A 81 -7.91 -4.20 2.75
CA GLN A 81 -6.72 -3.37 2.85
C GLN A 81 -5.47 -4.20 2.56
N LEU A 82 -4.56 -3.65 1.77
CA LEU A 82 -3.25 -4.23 1.54
C LEU A 82 -2.29 -3.85 2.67
N HIS A 83 -1.75 -4.85 3.37
CA HIS A 83 -0.57 -4.66 4.21
C HIS A 83 0.65 -4.71 3.28
N ILE A 84 1.29 -3.57 3.09
CA ILE A 84 2.35 -3.38 2.10
C ILE A 84 3.65 -3.92 2.67
N ASP A 85 4.20 -4.93 1.99
CA ASP A 85 5.50 -5.52 2.31
C ASP A 85 6.62 -4.86 1.48
N ASP A 86 6.33 -4.50 0.21
CA ASP A 86 7.35 -3.99 -0.72
C ASP A 86 6.77 -3.09 -1.83
N VAL A 87 7.63 -2.25 -2.41
CA VAL A 87 7.35 -1.39 -3.57
C VAL A 87 8.53 -1.28 -4.51
N ALA A 88 8.25 -1.20 -5.81
CA ALA A 88 9.24 -0.93 -6.84
C ALA A 88 8.70 0.14 -7.80
N ASN A 89 9.57 1.02 -8.29
CA ASN A 89 9.20 1.95 -9.36
C ASN A 89 8.99 1.16 -10.66
N CYS A 90 8.00 1.55 -11.45
CA CYS A 90 7.93 1.12 -12.84
C CYS A 90 9.09 1.77 -13.62
N LEU A 91 9.66 1.03 -14.58
CA LEU A 91 10.65 1.53 -15.52
C LEU A 91 10.03 2.53 -16.52
#